data_AF-F7UWW1-F1
#
_entry.id   AF-F7UWW1-F1
#
_cell.length_a   1.000
_cell.length_b   1.000
_cell.length_c   1.000
_cell.angle_alpha   90.00
_cell.angle_beta   90.00
_cell.angle_gamma   90.00
#
_symmetry.space_group_name_H-M   'P 1'
#
loop_
_entity.id
_entity.type
_entity.pdbx_description
1 polymer ?
#
loop_
_entity_poly.entity_id
_entity_poly.type
_entity_poly.pdbx_seq_one_letter_code
_entity_poly.pdbx_strand_id
1 'polypeptide(L)'
;MNDLLSVLAFFGSLIPYFLYNASVFVFANHVLGWRPARWKIYGATCIVNYAVFIVLGQIATPLPINWSIVALLFFAEIRLLYRAEWIDCAQLSLISGMLGLTGTIVMRSTCAFIFDIPLSAFSNDIGNAKMLPVSLGFLLAALSTRGVDIARNRRFFATIRAEKRANRFLLLEFLLCYGYLCTNLLLYYDDMNSVVTKLWSLKTALFVSLGAVLAIGFAYHSASTLAQAERRNTLARDIARTELEREQLRELADRDPLTGSCTRGYAERAAADLLARQEHLWLAFVDLDGLKMVNDLFGHAEGDSFIASAASALEGARAHTDDFVARYGGDEFVVVMTGN
;
A
#
# COMPACT_ATOMS: atom_id res chain seq x y z
N MET A 1 -7.70 -49.16 -30.28
CA MET A 1 -7.99 -47.78 -30.76
C MET A 1 -8.66 -46.94 -29.67
N ASN A 2 -9.65 -47.48 -28.95
CA ASN A 2 -10.28 -46.79 -27.80
C ASN A 2 -9.31 -46.50 -26.63
N ASP A 3 -8.37 -47.40 -26.31
CA ASP A 3 -7.39 -47.17 -25.25
C ASP A 3 -6.32 -46.13 -25.61
N LEU A 4 -5.92 -46.04 -26.88
CA LEU A 4 -4.97 -45.03 -27.32
C LEU A 4 -5.62 -43.63 -27.30
N LEU A 5 -6.89 -43.53 -27.69
CA LEU A 5 -7.66 -42.28 -27.64
C LEU A 5 -7.98 -41.86 -26.19
N SER A 6 -8.23 -42.79 -25.28
CA SER A 6 -8.43 -42.48 -23.85
C SER A 6 -7.14 -42.06 -23.16
N VAL A 7 -6.01 -42.69 -23.51
CA VAL A 7 -4.66 -42.31 -23.03
C VAL A 7 -4.24 -40.95 -23.60
N LEU A 8 -4.41 -40.72 -24.91
CA LEU A 8 -4.17 -39.41 -25.52
C LEU A 8 -5.09 -38.34 -24.95
N ALA A 9 -6.33 -38.70 -24.57
CA ALA A 9 -7.24 -37.78 -23.91
C ALA A 9 -6.80 -37.44 -22.49
N PHE A 10 -6.32 -38.43 -21.74
CA PHE A 10 -5.78 -38.25 -20.39
C PHE A 10 -4.51 -37.38 -20.37
N PHE A 11 -3.60 -37.59 -21.32
CA PHE A 11 -2.37 -36.79 -21.45
C PHE A 11 -2.60 -35.42 -22.10
N GLY A 12 -3.66 -35.26 -22.90
CA GLY A 12 -3.97 -34.03 -23.64
C GLY A 12 -4.22 -32.81 -22.75
N SER A 13 -4.91 -32.98 -21.62
CA SER A 13 -5.13 -31.89 -20.65
C SER A 13 -4.09 -31.81 -19.53
N LEU A 14 -3.26 -32.85 -19.33
CA LEU A 14 -2.28 -32.88 -18.24
C LEU A 14 -1.18 -31.84 -18.42
N ILE A 15 -0.61 -31.70 -19.62
CA ILE A 15 0.47 -30.75 -19.88
C ILE A 15 -0.02 -29.30 -19.72
N PRO A 16 -1.15 -28.87 -20.33
CA PRO A 16 -1.70 -27.54 -20.08
C PRO A 16 -2.04 -27.31 -18.61
N TYR A 17 -2.57 -28.32 -17.92
CA TYR A 17 -2.85 -28.22 -16.48
C TYR A 17 -1.58 -28.03 -15.65
N PHE A 18 -0.51 -28.75 -15.96
CA PHE A 18 0.79 -28.59 -15.31
C PHE A 18 1.34 -27.17 -15.50
N LEU A 19 1.27 -26.63 -16.72
CA LEU A 19 1.71 -25.25 -16.99
C LEU A 19 0.90 -24.24 -16.18
N TYR A 20 -0.41 -24.43 -16.09
CA TYR A 20 -1.30 -23.60 -15.27
C TYR A 20 -0.95 -23.71 -13.78
N ASN A 21 -0.89 -24.93 -13.23
CA ASN A 21 -0.55 -25.18 -11.83
C ASN A 21 0.82 -24.59 -11.47
N ALA A 22 1.84 -24.84 -12.28
CA ALA A 22 3.17 -24.27 -12.08
C ALA A 22 3.16 -22.73 -12.13
N SER A 23 2.41 -22.12 -13.07
CA SER A 23 2.30 -20.67 -13.15
C SER A 23 1.68 -20.04 -11.89
N VAL A 24 0.69 -20.71 -11.28
CA VAL A 24 0.04 -20.28 -10.03
C VAL A 24 1.05 -20.21 -8.90
N PHE A 25 1.86 -21.27 -8.72
CA PHE A 25 2.84 -21.28 -7.64
C PHE A 25 4.04 -20.38 -7.89
N VAL A 26 4.45 -20.19 -9.15
CA VAL A 26 5.46 -19.18 -9.51
C VAL A 26 4.95 -17.77 -9.18
N PHE A 27 3.70 -17.46 -9.52
CA PHE A 27 3.08 -16.19 -9.16
C PHE A 27 2.99 -16.02 -7.64
N ALA A 28 2.55 -17.04 -6.91
CA ALA A 28 2.49 -17.02 -5.44
C ALA A 28 3.87 -16.76 -4.81
N ASN A 29 4.94 -17.40 -5.30
CA ASN A 29 6.31 -17.14 -4.85
C ASN A 29 6.67 -15.66 -4.97
N HIS A 30 6.40 -15.06 -6.13
CA HIS A 30 6.76 -13.68 -6.42
C HIS A 30 5.95 -12.67 -5.60
N VAL A 31 4.66 -12.93 -5.39
CA VAL A 31 3.80 -12.05 -4.57
C VAL A 31 4.14 -12.16 -3.09
N LEU A 32 4.41 -13.37 -2.59
CA LEU A 32 4.70 -13.59 -1.17
C LEU A 32 6.15 -13.24 -0.81
N GLY A 33 7.08 -13.21 -1.77
CA GLY A 33 8.50 -12.95 -1.52
C GLY A 33 9.23 -14.14 -0.88
N TRP A 34 8.72 -15.35 -1.05
CA TRP A 34 9.29 -16.58 -0.47
C TRP A 34 10.27 -17.26 -1.43
N ARG A 35 11.14 -18.14 -0.90
CA ARG A 35 12.06 -18.93 -1.72
C ARG A 35 11.25 -19.81 -2.69
N PRO A 36 11.66 -19.91 -3.98
CA PRO A 36 10.91 -20.66 -4.96
C PRO A 36 10.78 -22.13 -4.54
N ALA A 37 9.54 -22.61 -4.44
CA ALA A 37 9.28 -24.03 -4.33
C ALA A 37 10.03 -24.79 -5.44
N ARG A 38 10.75 -25.87 -5.08
CA ARG A 38 11.51 -26.67 -6.04
C ARG A 38 10.56 -27.22 -7.09
N TRP A 39 11.01 -27.40 -8.34
CA TRP A 39 10.18 -27.93 -9.44
C TRP A 39 9.45 -29.25 -9.08
N LYS A 40 10.05 -30.08 -8.21
CA LYS A 40 9.44 -31.30 -7.67
C LYS A 40 8.12 -31.05 -6.91
N ILE A 41 8.01 -29.92 -6.22
CA ILE A 41 6.80 -29.51 -5.50
C ILE A 41 5.69 -29.18 -6.49
N TYR A 42 5.98 -28.45 -7.57
CA TYR A 42 5.01 -28.17 -8.64
C TYR A 42 4.49 -29.44 -9.30
N GLY A 43 5.37 -30.44 -9.48
CA GLY A 43 4.97 -31.76 -9.96
C GLY A 43 4.00 -32.45 -8.98
N ALA A 44 4.32 -32.44 -7.68
CA ALA A 44 3.48 -33.06 -6.66
C ALA A 44 2.10 -32.40 -6.54
N THR A 45 2.02 -31.07 -6.47
CA THR A 45 0.75 -30.33 -6.42
C THR A 45 -0.06 -30.53 -7.70
N CYS A 46 0.59 -30.55 -8.85
CA CYS A 46 -0.06 -30.85 -10.12
C CYS A 46 -0.68 -32.26 -10.13
N ILE A 47 0.05 -33.27 -9.65
CA ILE A 47 -0.46 -34.65 -9.60
C ILE A 47 -1.70 -34.72 -8.71
N VAL A 48 -1.64 -34.16 -7.50
CA VAL A 48 -2.76 -34.18 -6.56
C VAL A 48 -3.97 -33.45 -7.14
N ASN A 49 -3.81 -32.21 -7.60
CA ASN A 49 -4.94 -31.43 -8.08
C ASN A 49 -5.52 -31.96 -9.40
N TYR A 50 -4.67 -32.49 -10.30
CA TYR A 50 -5.15 -33.11 -11.53
C TYR A 50 -5.90 -34.42 -11.24
N ALA A 51 -5.43 -35.22 -10.29
CA ALA A 51 -6.15 -36.42 -9.86
C ALA A 51 -7.54 -36.07 -9.31
N VAL A 52 -7.64 -35.05 -8.45
CA VAL A 52 -8.95 -34.56 -7.96
C VAL A 52 -9.82 -34.07 -9.13
N PHE A 53 -9.26 -33.30 -10.05
CA PHE A 53 -9.99 -32.83 -11.24
C PHE A 53 -10.58 -33.99 -12.07
N ILE A 54 -9.80 -35.05 -12.30
CA ILE A 54 -10.24 -36.25 -13.03
C ILE A 54 -11.34 -36.98 -12.24
N VAL A 55 -11.14 -37.21 -10.95
CA VAL A 55 -12.14 -37.89 -10.09
C VAL A 55 -13.47 -37.14 -10.12
N LEU A 56 -13.46 -35.82 -9.93
CA LEU A 56 -14.64 -34.97 -10.01
C LEU A 56 -15.33 -35.03 -11.39
N GLY A 57 -14.54 -35.17 -12.46
CA GLY A 57 -15.07 -35.39 -13.80
C GLY A 57 -15.76 -36.74 -13.97
N GLN A 58 -15.28 -37.80 -13.29
CA GLN A 58 -15.82 -39.16 -13.38
C GLN A 58 -17.09 -39.36 -12.53
N ILE A 59 -17.18 -38.71 -11.38
CA ILE A 59 -18.38 -38.78 -10.51
C ILE A 59 -19.47 -37.78 -10.91
N ALA A 60 -19.34 -37.16 -12.08
CA ALA A 60 -20.30 -36.19 -12.64
C ALA A 60 -20.70 -35.06 -11.69
N THR A 61 -19.77 -34.58 -10.84
CA THR A 61 -20.10 -33.50 -9.92
C THR A 61 -20.39 -32.19 -10.66
N PRO A 62 -21.31 -31.36 -10.12
CA PRO A 62 -21.62 -30.07 -10.71
C PRO A 62 -20.38 -29.18 -10.92
N LEU A 63 -20.24 -28.54 -12.08
CA LEU A 63 -19.10 -27.69 -12.42
C LEU A 63 -18.82 -26.57 -11.38
N PRO A 64 -19.84 -25.88 -10.81
CA PRO A 64 -19.60 -24.91 -9.73
C PRO A 64 -18.94 -25.53 -8.48
N ILE A 65 -19.28 -26.79 -8.16
CA ILE A 65 -18.70 -27.53 -7.05
C ILE A 65 -17.25 -27.91 -7.39
N ASN A 66 -16.99 -28.36 -8.62
CA ASN A 66 -15.63 -28.72 -9.04
C ASN A 66 -14.66 -27.55 -8.88
N TRP A 67 -15.06 -26.37 -9.35
CA TRP A 67 -14.25 -25.17 -9.23
C TRP A 67 -14.11 -24.70 -7.78
N SER A 68 -15.16 -24.81 -6.98
CA SER A 68 -15.05 -24.53 -5.53
C SER A 68 -14.01 -25.42 -4.85
N ILE A 69 -13.97 -26.72 -5.16
CA ILE A 69 -12.97 -27.65 -4.63
C ILE A 69 -11.56 -27.28 -5.11
N VAL A 70 -11.39 -26.94 -6.40
CA VAL A 70 -10.09 -26.51 -6.93
C VAL A 70 -9.56 -25.25 -6.23
N ALA A 71 -10.41 -24.26 -5.96
CA ALA A 71 -10.02 -23.07 -5.19
C ALA A 71 -9.63 -23.44 -3.76
N LEU A 72 -10.38 -24.33 -3.09
CA LEU A 72 -10.02 -24.79 -1.74
C LEU A 72 -8.70 -25.57 -1.72
N LEU A 73 -8.41 -26.35 -2.76
CA LEU A 73 -7.12 -27.03 -2.90
C LEU A 73 -5.98 -26.03 -3.04
N PHE A 74 -6.07 -25.06 -3.97
CA PHE A 74 -5.04 -24.02 -4.09
C PHE A 74 -4.88 -23.25 -2.78
N PHE A 75 -5.97 -22.94 -2.09
CA PHE A 75 -5.91 -22.29 -0.79
C PHE A 75 -5.11 -23.12 0.23
N ALA A 76 -5.44 -24.40 0.36
CA ALA A 76 -4.77 -25.31 1.30
C ALA A 76 -3.30 -25.52 0.95
N GLU A 77 -2.98 -25.70 -0.34
CA GLU A 77 -1.61 -25.88 -0.82
C GLU A 77 -0.77 -24.62 -0.60
N ILE A 78 -1.29 -23.43 -0.91
CA ILE A 78 -0.59 -22.17 -0.66
C ILE A 78 -0.35 -22.01 0.84
N ARG A 79 -1.35 -22.31 1.67
CA ARG A 79 -1.25 -22.24 3.13
C ARG A 79 -0.23 -23.22 3.70
N LEU A 80 -0.13 -24.42 3.13
CA LEU A 80 0.78 -25.47 3.59
C LEU A 80 2.22 -25.22 3.13
N LEU A 81 2.41 -24.81 1.88
CA LEU A 81 3.73 -24.59 1.27
C LEU A 81 4.38 -23.28 1.73
N TYR A 82 3.60 -22.20 1.84
CA TYR A 82 4.14 -20.87 2.13
C TYR A 82 3.88 -20.37 3.54
N ARG A 83 3.04 -21.07 4.34
CA ARG A 83 2.65 -20.61 5.69
C ARG A 83 2.20 -19.13 5.72
N ALA A 84 1.64 -18.65 4.62
CA ALA A 84 1.21 -17.27 4.45
C ALA A 84 -0.05 -16.97 5.28
N GLU A 85 -0.37 -15.69 5.42
CA GLU A 85 -1.59 -15.28 6.10
C GLU A 85 -2.84 -15.79 5.38
N TRP A 86 -3.92 -15.99 6.12
CA TRP A 86 -5.19 -16.50 5.60
C TRP A 86 -5.72 -15.63 4.44
N ILE A 87 -5.61 -14.30 4.55
CA ILE A 87 -6.06 -13.37 3.52
C ILE A 87 -5.26 -13.50 2.23
N ASP A 88 -3.93 -13.65 2.33
CA ASP A 88 -3.05 -13.80 1.18
C ASP A 88 -3.29 -15.14 0.47
N CYS A 89 -3.48 -16.21 1.25
CA CYS A 89 -3.82 -17.53 0.70
C CYS A 89 -5.15 -17.48 -0.05
N ALA A 90 -6.17 -16.83 0.52
CA ALA A 90 -7.49 -16.68 -0.09
C ALA A 90 -7.43 -15.87 -1.38
N GLN A 91 -6.74 -14.72 -1.38
CA GLN A 91 -6.60 -13.89 -2.57
C GLN A 91 -5.85 -14.61 -3.70
N LEU A 92 -4.70 -15.23 -3.39
CA LEU A 92 -3.92 -15.94 -4.41
C LEU A 92 -4.68 -17.13 -4.98
N SER A 93 -5.40 -17.87 -4.14
CA SER A 93 -6.30 -18.94 -4.60
C SER A 93 -7.41 -18.41 -5.50
N LEU A 94 -8.09 -17.33 -5.11
CA LEU A 94 -9.18 -16.73 -5.89
C LEU A 94 -8.68 -16.16 -7.22
N ILE A 95 -7.55 -15.44 -7.25
CA ILE A 95 -6.94 -14.96 -8.50
C ILE A 95 -6.65 -16.14 -9.43
N SER A 96 -6.04 -17.20 -8.89
CA SER A 96 -5.69 -18.40 -9.66
C SER A 96 -6.95 -19.06 -10.22
N GLY A 97 -7.93 -19.32 -9.35
CA GLY A 97 -9.23 -19.88 -9.72
C GLY A 97 -9.96 -19.05 -10.75
N MET A 98 -9.99 -17.71 -10.61
CA MET A 98 -10.58 -16.79 -11.58
C MET A 98 -9.90 -16.88 -12.94
N LEU A 99 -8.57 -16.90 -13.00
CA LEU A 99 -7.83 -17.04 -14.26
C LEU A 99 -8.08 -18.39 -14.94
N GLY A 100 -8.08 -19.48 -14.16
CA GLY A 100 -8.44 -20.83 -14.64
C GLY A 100 -9.87 -20.90 -15.17
N LEU A 101 -10.83 -20.42 -14.39
CA LEU A 101 -12.25 -20.49 -14.69
C LEU A 101 -12.60 -19.62 -15.89
N THR A 102 -12.08 -18.38 -15.94
CA THR A 102 -12.24 -17.49 -17.09
C THR A 102 -11.67 -18.11 -18.35
N GLY A 103 -10.45 -18.65 -18.29
CA GLY A 103 -9.81 -19.30 -19.44
C GLY A 103 -10.63 -20.47 -19.99
N THR A 104 -11.14 -21.33 -19.10
CA THR A 104 -11.98 -22.47 -19.52
C THR A 104 -13.36 -22.05 -20.03
N ILE A 105 -14.00 -21.04 -19.43
CA ILE A 105 -15.28 -20.49 -19.92
C ILE A 105 -15.12 -19.92 -21.33
N VAL A 106 -14.08 -19.11 -21.56
CA VAL A 106 -13.80 -18.51 -22.87
C VAL A 106 -13.59 -19.59 -23.92
N MET A 107 -12.76 -20.60 -23.63
CA MET A 107 -12.44 -21.65 -24.59
C MET A 107 -13.63 -22.59 -24.85
N ARG A 108 -14.39 -22.97 -23.82
CA ARG A 108 -15.63 -23.75 -23.98
C ARG A 108 -16.65 -23.00 -24.82
N SER A 109 -16.88 -21.73 -24.54
CA SER A 109 -17.88 -20.94 -25.27
C SER A 109 -17.46 -20.65 -26.71
N THR A 110 -16.16 -20.46 -26.94
CA THR A 110 -15.61 -20.28 -28.31
C THR A 110 -15.71 -21.57 -29.11
N CYS A 111 -15.36 -22.72 -28.52
CA CYS A 111 -15.54 -24.02 -29.17
C CYS A 111 -17.03 -24.33 -29.42
N ALA A 112 -17.93 -24.02 -28.46
CA ALA A 112 -19.38 -24.16 -28.65
C ALA A 112 -19.88 -23.38 -29.87
N PHE A 113 -19.34 -22.17 -30.05
CA PHE A 113 -19.68 -21.29 -31.16
C PHE A 113 -19.15 -21.82 -32.49
N ILE A 114 -17.88 -22.24 -32.54
CA ILE A 114 -17.22 -22.75 -33.76
C ILE A 114 -17.84 -24.07 -34.23
N PHE A 115 -18.10 -24.99 -33.31
CA PHE A 115 -18.63 -26.32 -33.64
C PHE A 115 -20.15 -26.38 -33.70
N ASP A 116 -20.82 -25.26 -33.42
CA ASP A 116 -22.27 -25.16 -33.32
C ASP A 116 -22.93 -26.24 -32.44
N ILE A 117 -22.42 -26.39 -31.22
CA ILE A 117 -22.95 -27.31 -30.20
C ILE A 117 -23.37 -26.57 -28.94
N PRO A 118 -24.33 -27.10 -28.14
CA PRO A 118 -24.73 -26.49 -26.88
C PRO A 118 -23.60 -26.50 -25.85
N LEU A 119 -23.67 -25.58 -24.88
CA LEU A 119 -22.69 -25.53 -23.78
C LEU A 119 -22.73 -26.80 -22.91
N SER A 120 -23.88 -27.45 -22.81
CA SER A 120 -24.04 -28.72 -22.08
C SER A 120 -23.18 -29.85 -22.62
N ALA A 121 -22.76 -29.80 -23.90
CA ALA A 121 -21.80 -30.75 -24.46
C ALA A 121 -20.41 -30.71 -23.76
N PHE A 122 -20.15 -29.69 -22.94
CA PHE A 122 -18.93 -29.56 -22.15
C PHE A 122 -19.15 -29.73 -20.64
N SER A 123 -20.34 -30.18 -20.22
CA SER A 123 -20.64 -30.55 -18.84
C SER A 123 -19.94 -31.86 -18.46
N ASN A 124 -20.10 -32.31 -17.21
CA ASN A 124 -19.60 -33.63 -16.82
C ASN A 124 -20.54 -34.78 -17.20
N ASP A 125 -21.77 -34.47 -17.59
CA ASP A 125 -22.82 -35.45 -17.85
C ASP A 125 -22.75 -36.00 -19.29
N ILE A 126 -22.15 -35.24 -20.21
CA ILE A 126 -22.19 -35.52 -21.65
C ILE A 126 -20.78 -35.66 -22.23
N GLY A 127 -20.29 -36.90 -22.36
CA GLY A 127 -19.19 -37.31 -23.25
C GLY A 127 -17.80 -36.68 -23.07
N ASN A 128 -16.93 -36.86 -24.07
CA ASN A 128 -15.51 -36.44 -24.08
C ASN A 128 -15.24 -35.09 -24.77
N ALA A 129 -16.27 -34.38 -25.25
CA ALA A 129 -16.11 -33.15 -26.04
C ALA A 129 -15.45 -31.99 -25.25
N LYS A 130 -15.47 -32.05 -23.90
CA LYS A 130 -14.85 -31.06 -23.01
C LYS A 130 -13.32 -31.01 -23.05
N MET A 131 -12.65 -32.05 -23.54
CA MET A 131 -11.20 -32.20 -23.42
C MET A 131 -10.42 -31.07 -24.11
N LEU A 132 -10.73 -30.79 -25.38
CA LEU A 132 -10.08 -29.74 -26.16
C LEU A 132 -10.25 -28.34 -25.52
N PRO A 133 -11.49 -27.85 -25.26
CA PRO A 133 -11.66 -26.52 -24.69
C PRO A 133 -11.12 -26.39 -23.26
N VAL A 134 -11.15 -27.46 -22.45
CA VAL A 134 -10.52 -27.44 -21.12
C VAL A 134 -9.00 -27.32 -21.22
N SER A 135 -8.37 -28.07 -22.13
CA SER A 135 -6.92 -28.03 -22.37
C SER A 135 -6.46 -26.66 -22.83
N LEU A 136 -7.15 -26.09 -23.82
CA LEU A 136 -6.90 -24.73 -24.30
C LEU A 136 -7.16 -23.68 -23.20
N GLY A 137 -8.18 -23.92 -22.37
CA GLY A 137 -8.52 -23.05 -21.24
C GLY A 137 -7.42 -22.99 -20.19
N PHE A 138 -6.84 -24.13 -19.81
CA PHE A 138 -5.69 -24.16 -18.90
C PHE A 138 -4.45 -23.50 -19.51
N LEU A 139 -4.22 -23.66 -20.82
CA LEU A 139 -3.12 -22.97 -21.49
C LEU A 139 -3.32 -21.46 -21.47
N LEU A 140 -4.54 -20.97 -21.78
CA LEU A 140 -4.88 -19.56 -21.68
C LEU A 140 -4.70 -19.05 -20.25
N ALA A 141 -5.14 -19.82 -19.25
CA ALA A 141 -4.96 -19.47 -17.84
C ALA A 141 -3.46 -19.35 -17.47
N ALA A 142 -2.62 -20.30 -17.90
CA ALA A 142 -1.17 -20.24 -17.67
C ALA A 142 -0.52 -19.00 -18.28
N LEU A 143 -0.91 -18.65 -19.52
CA LEU A 143 -0.45 -17.43 -20.19
C LEU A 143 -0.93 -16.17 -19.47
N SER A 144 -2.18 -16.17 -19.03
CA SER A 144 -2.80 -15.04 -18.33
C SER A 144 -2.14 -14.82 -16.95
N THR A 145 -1.86 -15.88 -16.20
CA THR A 145 -1.10 -15.82 -14.94
C THR A 145 0.27 -15.20 -15.17
N ARG A 146 1.00 -15.60 -16.23
CA ARG A 146 2.29 -14.97 -16.58
C ARG A 146 2.15 -13.50 -16.96
N GLY A 147 1.08 -13.13 -17.67
CA GLY A 147 0.79 -11.73 -18.00
C GLY A 147 0.48 -10.87 -16.78
N VAL A 148 -0.17 -11.44 -15.76
CA VAL A 148 -0.40 -10.79 -14.47
C VAL A 148 0.87 -10.73 -13.62
N ASP A 149 1.76 -11.73 -13.73
CA ASP A 149 3.01 -11.86 -12.97
C ASP A 149 4.16 -10.96 -13.49
N ILE A 150 3.89 -9.66 -13.60
CA ILE A 150 4.88 -8.64 -14.01
C ILE A 150 5.31 -7.79 -12.82
N ALA A 151 6.53 -7.23 -12.89
CA ALA A 151 7.14 -6.43 -11.81
C ALA A 151 6.24 -5.29 -11.31
N ARG A 152 5.52 -4.62 -12.21
CA ARG A 152 4.56 -3.56 -11.86
C ARG A 152 3.45 -4.08 -10.95
N ASN A 153 2.81 -5.19 -11.33
CA ASN A 153 1.68 -5.74 -10.58
C ASN A 153 2.14 -6.30 -9.23
N ARG A 154 3.35 -6.87 -9.14
CA ARG A 154 3.93 -7.31 -7.87
C ARG A 154 4.06 -6.15 -6.86
N ARG A 155 4.45 -4.95 -7.32
CA ARG A 155 4.48 -3.75 -6.48
C ARG A 155 3.09 -3.33 -6.02
N PHE A 156 2.09 -3.41 -6.90
CA PHE A 156 0.70 -3.11 -6.53
C PHE A 156 0.22 -4.04 -5.42
N PHE A 157 0.39 -5.35 -5.58
CA PHE A 157 0.02 -6.31 -4.54
C PHE A 157 0.78 -6.07 -3.23
N ALA A 158 2.07 -5.73 -3.27
CA ALA A 158 2.83 -5.40 -2.06
C ALA A 158 2.25 -4.17 -1.32
N THR A 159 1.92 -3.09 -2.05
CA THR A 159 1.30 -1.90 -1.47
C THR A 159 -0.09 -2.20 -0.90
N ILE A 160 -0.91 -2.96 -1.63
CA ILE A 160 -2.26 -3.33 -1.17
C ILE A 160 -2.19 -4.20 0.08
N ARG A 161 -1.29 -5.19 0.12
CA ARG A 161 -1.12 -6.08 1.28
C ARG A 161 -0.67 -5.34 2.54
N ALA A 162 0.09 -4.26 2.38
CA ALA A 162 0.54 -3.43 3.50
C ALA A 162 -0.62 -2.65 4.16
N GLU A 163 -1.70 -2.35 3.43
CA GLU A 163 -2.85 -1.63 3.96
C GLU A 163 -4.06 -2.57 4.16
N LYS A 164 -4.48 -2.74 5.42
CA LYS A 164 -5.46 -3.77 5.80
C LYS A 164 -6.84 -3.59 5.18
N ARG A 165 -7.30 -2.35 4.96
CA ARG A 165 -8.65 -2.06 4.42
C ARG A 165 -8.71 -2.36 2.93
N ALA A 166 -7.74 -1.92 2.15
CA ALA A 166 -7.56 -2.18 0.74
C ALA A 166 -7.38 -3.68 0.49
N ASN A 167 -6.60 -4.36 1.34
CA ASN A 167 -6.42 -5.80 1.26
C ASN A 167 -7.76 -6.55 1.46
N ARG A 168 -8.55 -6.19 2.49
CA ARG A 168 -9.87 -6.79 2.74
C ARG A 168 -10.88 -6.48 1.63
N PHE A 169 -10.90 -5.25 1.14
CA PHE A 169 -11.74 -4.85 0.01
C PHE A 169 -11.45 -5.72 -1.21
N LEU A 170 -10.17 -5.88 -1.57
CA LEU A 170 -9.78 -6.67 -2.74
C LEU A 170 -10.14 -8.15 -2.58
N LEU A 171 -10.00 -8.72 -1.37
CA LEU A 171 -10.45 -10.09 -1.10
C LEU A 171 -11.97 -10.25 -1.34
N LEU A 172 -12.78 -9.32 -0.86
CA LEU A 172 -14.23 -9.35 -1.03
C LEU A 172 -14.62 -9.27 -2.51
N GLU A 173 -14.01 -8.36 -3.27
CA GLU A 173 -14.22 -8.22 -4.71
C GLU A 173 -13.86 -9.49 -5.47
N PHE A 174 -12.72 -10.12 -5.17
CA PHE A 174 -12.37 -11.40 -5.79
C PHE A 174 -13.30 -12.53 -5.41
N LEU A 175 -13.80 -12.57 -4.18
CA LEU A 175 -14.80 -13.56 -3.76
C LEU A 175 -16.12 -13.40 -4.55
N LEU A 176 -16.59 -12.16 -4.72
CA LEU A 176 -17.79 -11.85 -5.50
C LEU A 176 -17.61 -12.19 -6.98
N CYS A 177 -16.48 -11.79 -7.57
CA CYS A 177 -16.13 -12.11 -8.95
C CYS A 177 -16.07 -13.63 -9.19
N TYR A 178 -15.41 -14.36 -8.28
CA TYR A 178 -15.31 -15.81 -8.36
C TYR A 178 -16.69 -16.48 -8.24
N GLY A 179 -17.50 -16.05 -7.28
CA GLY A 179 -18.88 -16.51 -7.13
C GLY A 179 -19.72 -16.30 -8.38
N TYR A 180 -19.62 -15.13 -9.01
CA TYR A 180 -20.33 -14.82 -10.26
C TYR A 180 -19.86 -15.66 -11.46
N LEU A 181 -18.57 -15.97 -11.56
CA LEU A 181 -18.08 -16.92 -12.56
C LEU A 181 -18.61 -18.34 -12.31
N CYS A 182 -18.66 -18.77 -11.04
CA CYS A 182 -19.21 -20.07 -10.68
C CYS A 182 -20.70 -20.17 -11.00
N THR A 183 -21.51 -19.13 -10.77
CA THR A 183 -22.93 -19.15 -11.15
C THR A 183 -23.13 -19.14 -12.67
N ASN A 184 -22.23 -18.54 -13.45
CA ASN A 184 -22.27 -18.64 -14.92
C ASN A 184 -22.13 -20.09 -15.42
N LEU A 185 -21.50 -20.98 -14.65
CA LEU A 185 -21.38 -22.40 -15.01
C LEU A 185 -22.75 -23.13 -15.00
N LEU A 186 -23.79 -22.56 -14.42
CA LEU A 186 -25.15 -23.14 -14.48
C LEU A 186 -25.70 -23.18 -15.90
N LEU A 187 -25.20 -22.33 -16.81
CA LEU A 187 -25.57 -22.35 -18.23
C LEU A 187 -25.13 -23.63 -18.96
N TYR A 188 -24.26 -24.44 -18.35
CA TYR A 188 -23.80 -25.72 -18.91
C TYR A 188 -24.75 -26.88 -18.60
N TYR A 189 -25.85 -26.62 -17.88
CA TYR A 189 -26.90 -27.61 -17.60
C TYR A 189 -28.15 -27.39 -18.43
N ASP A 190 -28.08 -26.47 -19.38
CA ASP A 190 -29.14 -26.19 -20.34
C ASP A 190 -28.74 -26.73 -21.71
N ASP A 191 -29.63 -27.49 -22.34
CA ASP A 191 -29.38 -28.13 -23.63
C ASP A 191 -29.67 -27.20 -24.82
N MET A 192 -30.05 -25.94 -24.56
CA MET A 192 -30.28 -24.98 -25.63
C MET A 192 -28.98 -24.63 -26.37
N ASN A 193 -28.93 -24.99 -27.66
CA ASN A 193 -27.90 -24.52 -28.58
C ASN A 193 -28.19 -23.08 -29.02
N SER A 194 -28.00 -22.12 -28.13
CA SER A 194 -28.26 -20.70 -28.38
C SER A 194 -26.98 -19.90 -28.51
N VAL A 195 -26.91 -19.02 -29.51
CA VAL A 195 -25.83 -18.03 -29.63
C VAL A 195 -25.81 -17.10 -28.41
N VAL A 196 -26.98 -16.83 -27.82
CA VAL A 196 -27.11 -15.94 -26.66
C VAL A 196 -26.39 -16.53 -25.43
N THR A 197 -26.55 -17.81 -25.13
CA THR A 197 -25.91 -18.44 -23.96
C THR A 197 -24.40 -18.52 -24.10
N LYS A 198 -23.91 -18.77 -25.32
CA LYS A 198 -22.48 -18.75 -25.68
C LYS A 198 -21.90 -17.33 -25.49
N LEU A 199 -22.51 -16.31 -26.07
CA LEU A 199 -22.07 -14.91 -25.93
C LEU A 199 -22.22 -14.39 -24.51
N TRP A 200 -23.23 -14.83 -23.76
CA TRP A 200 -23.42 -14.46 -22.36
C TRP A 200 -22.24 -14.93 -21.50
N SER A 201 -21.76 -16.16 -21.75
CA SER A 201 -20.59 -16.69 -21.07
C SER A 201 -19.30 -15.94 -21.41
N LEU A 202 -19.08 -15.56 -22.68
CA LEU A 202 -17.95 -14.68 -23.06
C LEU A 202 -18.06 -13.31 -22.39
N LYS A 203 -19.26 -12.71 -22.38
CA LYS A 203 -19.51 -11.43 -21.71
C LYS A 203 -19.18 -11.53 -20.22
N THR A 204 -19.65 -12.56 -19.52
CA THR A 204 -19.36 -12.76 -18.09
C THR A 204 -17.86 -12.82 -17.84
N ALA A 205 -17.11 -13.60 -18.62
CA ALA A 205 -15.65 -13.69 -18.53
C ALA A 205 -14.95 -12.33 -18.75
N LEU A 206 -15.38 -11.56 -19.75
CA LEU A 206 -14.85 -10.23 -20.04
C LEU A 206 -15.10 -9.25 -18.89
N PHE A 207 -16.34 -9.15 -18.42
CA PHE A 207 -16.72 -8.19 -17.37
C PHE A 207 -16.09 -8.53 -16.03
N VAL A 208 -15.95 -9.81 -15.67
CA VAL A 208 -15.23 -10.21 -14.46
C VAL A 208 -13.74 -9.88 -14.57
N SER A 209 -13.12 -10.12 -15.73
CA SER A 209 -11.72 -9.77 -15.95
C SER A 209 -11.48 -8.26 -15.83
N LEU A 210 -12.35 -7.45 -16.44
CA LEU A 210 -12.30 -6.00 -16.34
C LEU A 210 -12.53 -5.53 -14.89
N GLY A 211 -13.55 -6.08 -14.21
CA GLY A 211 -13.85 -5.79 -12.81
C GLY A 211 -12.67 -6.09 -11.89
N ALA A 212 -12.00 -7.23 -12.08
CA ALA A 212 -10.81 -7.59 -11.30
C ALA A 212 -9.66 -6.59 -11.50
N VAL A 213 -9.41 -6.15 -12.75
CA VAL A 213 -8.37 -5.14 -13.04
C VAL A 213 -8.71 -3.79 -12.38
N LEU A 214 -9.96 -3.35 -12.47
CA LEU A 214 -10.42 -2.12 -11.84
C LEU A 214 -10.34 -2.20 -10.30
N ALA A 215 -10.74 -3.32 -9.72
CA ALA A 215 -10.67 -3.56 -8.28
C ALA A 215 -9.23 -3.50 -7.76
N ILE A 216 -8.27 -4.11 -8.47
CA ILE A 216 -6.84 -4.00 -8.15
C ILE A 216 -6.37 -2.54 -8.25
N GLY A 217 -6.74 -1.84 -9.32
CA GLY A 217 -6.38 -0.43 -9.51
C GLY A 217 -6.90 0.48 -8.40
N PHE A 218 -8.17 0.29 -8.02
CA PHE A 218 -8.79 1.04 -6.93
C PHE A 218 -8.17 0.71 -5.58
N ALA A 219 -7.95 -0.58 -5.28
CA ALA A 219 -7.30 -1.01 -4.04
C ALA A 219 -5.87 -0.46 -3.92
N TYR A 220 -5.12 -0.43 -5.03
CA TYR A 220 -3.79 0.17 -5.05
C TYR A 220 -3.87 1.68 -4.82
N HIS A 221 -4.76 2.37 -5.52
CA HIS A 221 -4.90 3.82 -5.38
C HIS A 221 -5.28 4.19 -3.95
N SER A 222 -6.26 3.52 -3.35
CA SER A 222 -6.66 3.75 -1.96
C SER A 222 -5.53 3.48 -0.98
N ALA A 223 -4.82 2.34 -1.08
CA ALA A 223 -3.67 2.06 -0.24
C ALA A 223 -2.56 3.12 -0.37
N SER A 224 -2.31 3.58 -1.60
CA SER A 224 -1.27 4.58 -1.87
C SER A 224 -1.59 5.97 -1.30
N THR A 225 -2.86 6.41 -1.39
CA THR A 225 -3.26 7.72 -0.89
C THR A 225 -3.26 7.77 0.63
N LEU A 226 -3.67 6.68 1.31
CA LEU A 226 -3.55 6.58 2.76
C LEU A 226 -2.08 6.63 3.21
N ALA A 227 -1.19 5.87 2.57
CA ALA A 227 0.24 5.88 2.90
C ALA A 227 0.88 7.27 2.70
N GLN A 228 0.48 8.00 1.65
CA GLN A 228 0.93 9.37 1.42
C GLN A 228 0.39 10.34 2.48
N ALA A 229 -0.88 10.20 2.88
CA ALA A 229 -1.48 11.04 3.91
C ALA A 229 -0.80 10.87 5.27
N GLU A 230 -0.50 9.62 5.66
CA GLU A 230 0.25 9.34 6.89
C GLU A 230 1.64 9.96 6.85
N ARG A 231 2.37 9.77 5.74
CA ARG A 231 3.71 10.35 5.57
C ARG A 231 3.69 11.87 5.63
N ARG A 232 2.68 12.51 5.02
CA ARG A 232 2.51 13.97 5.08
C ARG A 232 2.23 14.46 6.49
N ASN A 233 1.41 13.74 7.26
CA ASN A 233 1.12 14.10 8.64
C ASN A 233 2.33 13.96 9.55
N THR A 234 3.14 12.91 9.38
CA THR A 234 4.39 12.76 10.13
C THR A 234 5.35 13.90 9.80
N LEU A 235 5.56 14.20 8.51
CA LEU A 235 6.43 15.29 8.09
C LEU A 235 5.97 16.65 8.62
N ALA A 236 4.66 16.93 8.58
CA ALA A 236 4.10 18.16 9.14
C ALA A 236 4.34 18.29 10.66
N ARG A 237 4.26 17.18 11.40
CA ARG A 237 4.58 17.17 12.83
C ARG A 237 6.07 17.40 13.09
N ASP A 238 6.94 16.78 12.30
CA ASP A 238 8.39 16.94 12.43
C ASP A 238 8.82 18.39 12.13
N ILE A 239 8.21 19.03 11.11
CA ILE A 239 8.43 20.44 10.79
C ILE A 239 7.96 21.32 11.96
N ALA A 240 6.72 21.15 12.43
CA ALA A 240 6.19 21.96 13.53
C ALA A 240 7.04 21.83 14.82
N ARG A 241 7.54 20.61 15.09
CA ARG A 241 8.45 20.38 16.21
C ARG A 241 9.78 21.11 16.03
N THR A 242 10.37 21.02 14.83
CA THR A 242 11.64 21.68 14.52
C THR A 242 11.51 23.20 14.60
N GLU A 243 10.38 23.75 14.14
CA GLU A 243 10.08 25.18 14.25
C GLU A 243 9.97 25.62 15.71
N LEU A 244 9.24 24.87 16.55
CA LEU A 244 9.15 25.16 17.99
C LEU A 244 10.52 25.08 18.70
N GLU A 245 11.31 24.04 18.44
CA GLU A 245 12.66 23.91 19.00
C GLU A 245 13.56 25.08 18.56
N ARG A 246 13.42 25.52 17.30
CA ARG A 246 14.16 26.68 16.79
C ARG A 246 13.72 27.98 17.44
N GLU A 247 12.43 28.17 17.69
CA GLU A 247 11.90 29.33 18.41
C GLU A 247 12.43 29.37 19.85
N GLN A 248 12.38 28.25 20.57
CA GLN A 248 12.92 28.15 21.93
C GLN A 248 14.44 28.45 21.99
N LEU A 249 15.21 27.93 21.03
CA LEU A 249 16.64 28.22 20.94
C LEU A 249 16.92 29.68 20.61
N ARG A 250 16.09 30.31 19.78
CA ARG A 250 16.18 31.75 19.50
C ARG A 250 15.88 32.56 20.76
N GLU A 251 14.81 32.26 21.48
CA GLU A 251 14.47 32.94 22.73
C GLU A 251 15.61 32.84 23.76
N LEU A 252 16.23 31.66 23.91
CA LEU A 252 17.37 31.46 24.79
C LEU A 252 18.63 32.22 24.32
N ALA A 253 18.90 32.28 23.02
CA ALA A 253 20.03 33.02 22.46
C ALA A 253 19.85 34.55 22.52
N ASP A 254 18.60 35.00 22.59
CA ASP A 254 18.23 36.42 22.56
C ASP A 254 18.18 37.04 23.96
N ARG A 255 18.46 36.26 25.01
CA ARG A 255 18.51 36.70 26.40
C ARG A 255 19.92 36.55 26.97
N ASP A 256 20.40 37.59 27.65
CA ASP A 256 21.67 37.55 28.38
C ASP A 256 21.50 36.70 29.65
N PRO A 257 22.36 35.70 29.89
CA PRO A 257 22.18 34.75 30.99
C PRO A 257 22.40 35.35 32.38
N LEU A 258 23.13 36.47 32.51
CA LEU A 258 23.34 37.14 33.79
C LEU A 258 22.17 38.04 34.17
N THR A 259 21.67 38.81 33.20
CA THR A 259 20.72 39.90 33.45
C THR A 259 19.28 39.56 33.08
N GLY A 260 19.05 38.59 32.19
CA GLY A 260 17.73 38.31 31.61
C GLY A 260 17.26 39.36 30.59
N SER A 261 17.98 40.48 30.45
CA SER A 261 17.76 41.46 29.38
C SER A 261 18.08 40.86 28.00
N CYS A 262 17.66 41.53 26.93
CA CYS A 262 17.97 41.08 25.58
C CYS A 262 19.48 41.10 25.30
N THR A 263 19.96 40.25 24.40
CA THR A 263 21.36 40.33 23.94
C THR A 263 21.55 41.46 22.93
N ARG A 264 22.78 41.95 22.79
CA ARG A 264 23.17 42.86 21.70
C ARG A 264 22.66 42.39 20.33
N GLY A 265 22.79 41.10 20.03
CA GLY A 265 22.37 40.54 18.75
C GLY A 265 20.86 40.61 18.54
N TYR A 266 20.05 40.48 19.60
CA TYR A 266 18.61 40.74 19.53
C TYR A 266 18.33 42.21 19.26
N ALA A 267 18.97 43.12 20.00
CA ALA A 267 18.75 44.56 19.86
C ALA A 267 19.01 45.08 18.44
N GLU A 268 20.10 44.64 17.82
CA GLU A 268 20.45 45.01 16.44
C GLU A 268 19.38 44.55 15.44
N ARG A 269 18.82 43.33 15.61
CA ARG A 269 17.75 42.81 14.74
C ARG A 269 16.41 43.49 14.99
N ALA A 270 16.00 43.62 16.26
CA ALA A 270 14.74 44.24 16.63
C ALA A 270 14.69 45.71 16.21
N ALA A 271 15.78 46.46 16.39
CA ALA A 271 15.86 47.85 15.92
C ALA A 271 15.77 47.94 14.39
N ALA A 272 16.41 47.04 13.65
CA ALA A 272 16.30 47.01 12.18
C ALA A 272 14.87 46.72 11.71
N ASP A 273 14.15 45.82 12.37
CA ASP A 273 12.75 45.49 12.06
C ASP A 273 11.81 46.67 12.35
N LEU A 274 11.99 47.37 13.48
CA LEU A 274 11.22 48.57 13.82
C LEU A 274 11.47 49.71 12.83
N LEU A 275 12.72 49.95 12.44
CA LEU A 275 13.08 50.93 11.40
C LEU A 275 12.42 50.60 10.05
N ALA A 276 12.39 49.32 9.67
CA ALA A 276 11.76 48.88 8.42
C ALA A 276 10.24 49.13 8.39
N ARG A 277 9.58 49.10 9.57
CA ARG A 277 8.15 49.44 9.73
C ARG A 277 7.88 50.94 9.75
N GLN A 278 8.91 51.77 9.63
CA GLN A 278 8.83 53.24 9.76
C GLN A 278 8.29 53.71 11.12
N GLU A 279 8.49 52.91 12.18
CA GLU A 279 8.13 53.32 13.54
C GLU A 279 9.16 54.32 14.09
N HIS A 280 8.68 55.34 14.81
CA HIS A 280 9.57 56.24 15.53
C HIS A 280 10.10 55.54 16.78
N LEU A 281 11.41 55.56 16.94
CA LEU A 281 12.09 54.90 18.06
C LEU A 281 13.11 55.82 18.70
N TRP A 282 13.18 55.72 20.02
CA TRP A 282 14.17 56.37 20.86
C TRP A 282 15.15 55.31 21.34
N LEU A 283 16.44 55.63 21.27
CA LEU A 283 17.50 54.75 21.73
C LEU A 283 18.33 55.48 22.78
N ALA A 284 18.47 54.88 23.96
CA ALA A 284 19.36 55.33 25.01
C ALA A 284 20.51 54.32 25.19
N PHE A 285 21.73 54.82 25.18
CA PHE A 285 22.92 54.05 25.54
C PHE A 285 23.29 54.38 26.99
N VAL A 286 23.46 53.36 27.82
CA VAL A 286 23.66 53.47 29.27
C VAL A 286 24.94 52.72 29.64
N ASP A 287 25.85 53.39 30.34
CA ASP A 287 27.07 52.79 30.88
C ASP A 287 27.01 52.83 32.42
N LEU A 288 27.39 51.75 33.09
CA LEU A 288 27.35 51.68 34.55
C LEU A 288 28.65 52.18 35.18
N ASP A 289 28.58 53.35 35.81
CA ASP A 289 29.71 53.91 36.53
C ASP A 289 30.11 53.04 37.74
N GLY A 290 31.42 52.82 37.91
CA GLY A 290 31.99 52.26 39.14
C GLY A 290 31.98 50.73 39.25
N LEU A 291 31.60 49.98 38.21
CA LEU A 291 31.62 48.51 38.24
C LEU A 291 33.02 47.96 38.61
N LYS A 292 34.09 48.54 38.06
CA LYS A 292 35.46 48.12 38.38
C LYS A 292 35.78 48.24 39.87
N MET A 293 35.32 49.31 40.52
CA MET A 293 35.51 49.52 41.95
C MET A 293 34.75 48.47 42.77
N VAL A 294 33.53 48.11 42.37
CA VAL A 294 32.75 47.05 43.02
C VAL A 294 33.46 45.70 42.87
N ASN A 295 33.95 45.38 41.67
CA ASN A 295 34.73 44.17 41.41
C ASN A 295 36.01 44.10 42.27
N ASP A 296 36.76 45.21 42.37
CA ASP A 296 38.02 45.27 43.09
C ASP A 296 37.83 45.17 44.61
N LEU A 297 36.73 45.71 45.16
CA LEU A 297 36.45 45.74 46.60
C LEU A 297 35.67 44.52 47.12
N PHE A 298 34.72 44.01 46.33
CA PHE A 298 33.76 43.00 46.77
C PHE A 298 33.81 41.71 45.93
N GLY A 299 34.61 41.69 44.88
CA GLY A 299 34.79 40.54 44.00
C GLY A 299 33.77 40.49 42.85
N HIS A 300 34.09 39.67 41.84
CA HIS A 300 33.30 39.57 40.60
C HIS A 300 31.85 39.12 40.80
N ALA A 301 31.58 38.26 41.79
CA ALA A 301 30.21 37.83 42.08
C ALA A 301 29.31 39.00 42.51
N GLU A 302 29.86 39.97 43.26
CA GLU A 302 29.11 41.15 43.68
C GLU A 302 28.97 42.16 42.52
N GLY A 303 29.97 42.24 41.64
CA GLY A 303 29.86 42.97 40.38
C GLY A 303 28.76 42.42 39.46
N ASP A 304 28.65 41.10 39.34
CA ASP A 304 27.58 40.43 38.59
C ASP A 304 26.19 40.75 39.17
N SER A 305 26.07 40.76 40.51
CA SER A 305 24.85 41.17 41.22
C SER A 305 24.49 42.65 40.98
N PHE A 306 25.50 43.52 40.94
CA PHE A 306 25.34 44.94 40.61
C PHE A 306 24.80 45.14 39.19
N ILE A 307 25.36 44.43 38.20
CA ILE A 307 24.91 44.45 36.81
C ILE A 307 23.46 43.94 36.70
N ALA A 308 23.13 42.81 37.33
CA ALA A 308 21.78 42.24 37.32
C ALA A 308 20.75 43.18 37.96
N SER A 309 21.12 43.87 39.04
CA SER A 309 20.26 44.85 39.72
C SER A 309 19.99 46.08 38.85
N ALA A 310 21.01 46.57 38.15
CA ALA A 310 20.85 47.68 37.21
C ALA A 310 19.96 47.29 36.01
N ALA A 311 20.16 46.10 35.44
CA ALA A 311 19.31 45.57 34.37
C ALA A 311 17.83 45.49 34.79
N SER A 312 17.57 44.99 36.00
CA SER A 312 16.22 44.92 36.58
C SER A 312 15.58 46.30 36.75
N ALA A 313 16.35 47.30 37.18
CA ALA A 313 15.88 48.67 37.30
C ALA A 313 15.52 49.29 35.93
N LEU A 314 16.34 49.02 34.90
CA LEU A 314 16.08 49.47 33.53
C LEU A 314 14.86 48.78 32.91
N GLU A 315 14.72 47.45 33.08
CA GLU A 315 13.55 46.70 32.59
C GLU A 315 12.25 47.16 33.27
N GLY A 316 12.30 47.49 34.57
CA GLY A 316 11.17 48.03 35.32
C GLY A 316 10.73 49.43 34.88
N ALA A 317 11.56 50.15 34.12
CA ALA A 317 11.25 51.48 33.60
C ALA A 317 10.56 51.45 32.23
N ARG A 318 10.36 50.27 31.62
CA ARG A 318 9.69 50.12 30.32
C ARG A 318 8.25 50.61 30.38
N ALA A 319 7.85 51.44 29.41
CA ALA A 319 6.52 52.05 29.37
C ALA A 319 5.56 51.28 28.45
N HIS A 320 6.09 50.68 27.39
CA HIS A 320 5.34 49.92 26.39
C HIS A 320 5.81 48.47 26.26
N THR A 321 4.93 47.63 25.73
CA THR A 321 5.21 46.20 25.49
C THR A 321 6.35 45.99 24.50
N ASP A 322 6.51 46.91 23.55
CA ASP A 322 7.52 46.86 22.49
C ASP A 322 8.84 47.54 22.87
N ASP A 323 8.88 48.25 24.01
CA ASP A 323 10.14 48.73 24.58
C ASP A 323 10.98 47.53 25.01
N PHE A 324 12.30 47.60 24.92
CA PHE A 324 13.17 46.53 25.42
C PHE A 324 14.52 47.07 25.91
N VAL A 325 15.11 46.36 26.86
CA VAL A 325 16.47 46.61 27.36
C VAL A 325 17.38 45.49 26.86
N ALA A 326 18.55 45.85 26.36
CA ALA A 326 19.54 44.89 25.90
C ALA A 326 20.92 45.17 26.51
N ARG A 327 21.62 44.12 26.93
CA ARG A 327 23.02 44.22 27.34
C ARG A 327 23.91 44.27 26.10
N TYR A 328 24.57 45.41 25.89
CA TYR A 328 25.37 45.67 24.70
C TYR A 328 26.84 45.26 24.88
N GLY A 329 27.38 45.47 26.09
CA GLY A 329 28.75 45.20 26.49
C GLY A 329 28.84 44.54 27.88
N GLY A 330 29.95 44.73 28.59
CA GLY A 330 30.12 44.19 29.94
C GLY A 330 29.18 44.85 30.94
N ASP A 331 29.28 46.16 31.06
CA ASP A 331 28.50 47.10 31.89
C ASP A 331 27.56 47.99 31.07
N GLU A 332 27.59 47.88 29.74
CA GLU A 332 26.83 48.75 28.84
C GLU A 332 25.45 48.15 28.48
N PHE A 333 24.42 48.98 28.49
CA PHE A 333 23.05 48.65 28.11
C PHE A 333 22.53 49.59 27.02
N VAL A 334 21.63 49.06 26.19
CA VAL A 334 20.84 49.81 25.22
C VAL A 334 19.38 49.66 25.61
N VAL A 335 18.68 50.79 25.76
CA VAL A 335 17.23 50.83 25.95
C VAL A 335 16.61 51.35 24.67
N VAL A 336 15.71 50.57 24.09
CA VAL A 336 14.92 50.97 22.92
C VAL A 336 13.49 51.20 23.38
N MET A 337 12.96 52.37 23.04
CA MET A 337 11.60 52.77 23.35
C MET A 337 10.86 53.12 22.08
N THR A 338 9.66 52.56 21.92
CA THR A 338 8.78 52.86 20.78
C THR A 338 7.97 54.12 21.09
N GLY A 339 7.93 55.06 20.14
CA GLY A 339 7.18 56.31 20.26
C GLY A 339 5.93 56.26 19.39
N ASN A 340 4.76 56.41 20.02
CA ASN A 340 3.55 56.86 19.31
C ASN A 340 3.56 58.38 19.11
#